data_AF-A0A8S3GFG0-F1
#
_entry.id   AF-A0A8S3GFG0-F1
#
_cell.length_a   1.000
_cell.length_b   1.000
_cell.length_c   1.000
_cell.angle_alpha   90.00
_cell.angle_beta   90.00
_cell.angle_gamma   90.00
#
_symmetry.space_group_name_H-M   'P 1'
#
loop_
_entity.id
_entity.type
_entity.pdbx_description
1 polymer ?
#
loop_
_entity_poly.entity_id
_entity_poly.type
_entity_poly.pdbx_seq_one_letter_code
_entity_poly.pdbx_strand_id
1 'polypeptide(L)'
;MYNGIGITTPRGTGTNGYVQRNLSFVPTKRDRVEYVKDADMKKLETLIEKKGNAEILEHEKKRKIEVKCMEMRDMMLNNGYDEEVTNQKVQKFRKML
;
A
#
# COMPACT_ATOMS: atom_id res chain seq x y z
N MET A 1 -25.22 -39.64 -18.15
CA MET A 1 -24.13 -39.42 -17.17
C MET A 1 -23.78 -37.94 -17.16
N TYR A 2 -23.73 -37.31 -15.98
CA TYR A 2 -23.46 -35.88 -15.81
C TYR A 2 -22.26 -35.71 -14.89
N ASN A 3 -21.24 -34.94 -15.30
CA ASN A 3 -19.98 -34.77 -14.56
C ASN A 3 -19.31 -36.09 -14.13
N GLY A 4 -19.44 -37.15 -14.94
CA GLY A 4 -18.91 -38.48 -14.60
C GLY A 4 -19.63 -39.18 -13.43
N ILE A 5 -20.81 -38.71 -13.03
CA ILE A 5 -21.59 -39.26 -11.92
C ILE A 5 -22.95 -39.76 -12.44
N GLY A 6 -23.44 -40.85 -11.84
CA GLY A 6 -24.73 -41.46 -12.13
C GLY A 6 -24.71 -42.52 -13.24
N ILE A 7 -25.90 -42.88 -13.73
CA ILE A 7 -26.09 -43.90 -14.77
C ILE A 7 -26.00 -43.31 -16.19
N THR A 8 -25.65 -44.15 -17.16
CA THR A 8 -25.57 -43.77 -18.58
C THR A 8 -26.96 -43.65 -19.19
N THR A 9 -27.86 -44.59 -18.88
CA THR A 9 -29.27 -44.59 -19.28
C THR A 9 -30.15 -45.14 -18.15
N PRO A 10 -31.35 -44.59 -17.91
CA PRO A 10 -32.34 -45.16 -16.99
C PRO A 10 -33.03 -46.42 -17.54
N ARG A 11 -32.88 -46.72 -18.85
CA ARG A 11 -33.44 -47.94 -19.43
C ARG A 11 -32.69 -49.15 -18.89
N GLY A 12 -33.44 -50.10 -18.32
CA GLY A 12 -32.89 -51.33 -17.74
C GLY A 12 -32.52 -51.21 -16.27
N THR A 13 -32.60 -50.03 -15.64
CA THR A 13 -32.36 -49.87 -14.19
C THR A 13 -33.60 -50.06 -13.34
N GLY A 14 -34.79 -50.16 -13.94
CA GLY A 14 -36.06 -50.32 -13.22
C GLY A 14 -36.47 -49.08 -12.41
N THR A 15 -35.84 -47.93 -12.63
CA THR A 15 -36.08 -46.68 -11.91
C THR A 15 -36.12 -45.49 -12.87
N ASN A 16 -36.50 -44.32 -12.38
CA ASN A 16 -36.52 -43.09 -13.18
C ASN A 16 -35.11 -42.49 -13.44
N GLY A 17 -34.06 -43.06 -12.86
CA GLY A 17 -32.68 -42.57 -13.03
C GLY A 17 -32.37 -41.25 -12.33
N TYR A 18 -33.15 -40.84 -11.32
CA TYR A 18 -32.91 -39.62 -10.55
C TYR A 18 -31.63 -39.74 -9.70
N VAL A 19 -30.72 -38.77 -9.83
CA VAL A 19 -29.43 -38.75 -9.12
C VAL A 19 -29.42 -37.55 -8.17
N GLN A 20 -29.23 -37.80 -6.88
CA GLN A 20 -29.11 -36.77 -5.85
C GLN A 20 -27.67 -36.62 -5.37
N ARG A 21 -27.26 -35.40 -5.07
CA ARG A 21 -25.98 -35.13 -4.39
C ARG A 21 -26.02 -35.64 -2.93
N ASN A 22 -24.91 -36.18 -2.45
CA ASN A 22 -24.77 -36.57 -1.06
C ASN A 22 -24.57 -35.32 -0.16
N LEU A 23 -25.48 -35.07 0.77
CA LEU A 23 -25.41 -33.94 1.71
C LEU A 23 -24.39 -34.16 2.83
N SER A 24 -24.08 -35.41 3.16
CA SER A 24 -23.13 -35.78 4.22
C SER A 24 -21.71 -35.92 3.70
N PHE A 25 -21.48 -35.71 2.40
CA PHE A 25 -20.15 -35.79 1.82
C PHE A 25 -19.31 -34.58 2.28
N VAL A 26 -18.27 -34.85 3.08
CA VAL A 26 -17.31 -33.83 3.50
C VAL A 26 -16.17 -33.77 2.48
N PRO A 27 -16.02 -32.67 1.72
CA PRO A 27 -14.90 -32.54 0.79
C PRO A 27 -13.57 -32.53 1.56
N THR A 28 -12.64 -33.38 1.13
CA THR A 28 -11.29 -33.50 1.69
C THR A 28 -10.43 -32.28 1.43
N LYS A 29 -10.71 -31.55 0.35
CA LYS A 29 -10.15 -30.23 0.06
C LYS A 29 -11.22 -29.19 0.33
N ARG A 30 -11.31 -28.73 1.58
CA ARG A 30 -11.85 -27.39 1.82
C ARG A 30 -10.78 -26.43 1.32
N ASP A 31 -11.17 -25.40 0.55
CA ASP A 31 -10.30 -24.24 0.36
C ASP A 31 -9.89 -23.81 1.76
N ARG A 32 -8.61 -24.01 2.10
CA ARG A 32 -8.09 -23.58 3.39
C ARG A 32 -8.29 -22.08 3.40
N VAL A 33 -9.11 -21.59 4.32
CA VAL A 33 -9.10 -20.17 4.66
C VAL A 33 -7.72 -19.94 5.27
N GLU A 34 -6.78 -19.48 4.45
CA GLU A 34 -5.47 -19.06 4.93
C GLU A 34 -5.68 -17.80 5.76
N TYR A 35 -5.75 -17.98 7.08
CA TYR A 35 -5.63 -16.86 8.00
C TYR A 35 -4.26 -16.21 7.77
N VAL A 36 -4.26 -14.90 7.57
CA VAL A 36 -3.03 -14.11 7.43
C VAL A 36 -2.17 -14.39 8.65
N LYS A 37 -1.03 -15.05 8.44
CA LYS A 37 -0.11 -15.38 9.53
C LYS A 37 0.58 -14.10 9.97
N ASP A 38 1.04 -14.05 11.22
CA ASP A 38 1.81 -12.90 11.73
C ASP A 38 3.04 -12.58 10.86
N ALA A 39 3.60 -13.59 10.20
CA ALA A 39 4.69 -13.42 9.24
C ALA A 39 4.28 -12.66 7.98
N ASP A 40 3.04 -12.84 7.51
CA ASP A 40 2.51 -12.15 6.33
C ASP A 40 2.05 -10.73 6.67
N MET A 41 1.55 -10.51 7.89
CA MET A 41 1.34 -9.17 8.46
C MET A 41 2.63 -8.36 8.52
N LYS A 42 3.72 -8.93 9.09
CA LYS A 42 5.03 -8.26 9.12
C LYS A 42 5.57 -7.94 7.73
N LYS A 43 5.40 -8.85 6.76
CA LYS A 43 5.79 -8.56 5.37
C LYS A 43 4.98 -7.40 4.80
N LEU A 44 3.69 -7.34 5.07
CA LEU A 44 2.83 -6.24 4.65
C LEU A 44 3.27 -4.91 5.28
N GLU A 45 3.55 -4.91 6.59
CA GLU A 45 4.11 -3.76 7.31
C GLU A 45 5.43 -3.30 6.67
N THR A 46 6.37 -4.20 6.40
CA THR A 46 7.63 -3.84 5.72
C THR A 46 7.44 -3.34 4.29
N LEU A 47 6.38 -3.78 3.59
CA LEU A 47 6.03 -3.28 2.26
C LEU A 47 5.47 -1.85 2.32
N ILE A 48 4.66 -1.57 3.34
CA ILE A 48 4.09 -0.25 3.64
C ILE A 48 5.20 0.70 4.14
N GLU A 49 6.17 0.18 4.90
CA GLU A 49 7.36 0.89 5.36
C GLU A 49 8.44 1.06 4.28
N LYS A 50 8.16 0.77 3.00
CA LYS A 50 9.04 1.22 1.91
C LYS A 50 9.10 2.75 1.95
N LYS A 51 10.10 3.25 2.69
CA LYS A 51 10.44 4.66 2.79
C LYS A 51 10.48 5.21 1.37
N GLY A 52 9.82 6.34 1.15
CA GLY A 52 9.78 6.99 -0.16
C GLY A 52 11.17 7.16 -0.75
N ASN A 53 11.27 7.32 -2.07
CA ASN A 53 12.56 7.47 -2.75
C ASN A 53 13.45 8.49 -2.01
N ALA A 54 14.66 8.06 -1.64
CA ALA A 54 15.60 8.85 -0.85
C ALA A 54 15.87 10.22 -1.50
N GLU A 55 15.93 10.28 -2.84
CA GLU A 55 16.13 11.51 -3.59
C GLU A 55 14.97 12.50 -3.39
N ILE A 56 13.73 12.00 -3.35
CA ILE A 56 12.54 12.81 -3.11
C ILE A 56 12.54 13.35 -1.68
N LEU A 57 12.89 12.51 -0.71
CA LEU A 57 12.97 12.91 0.70
C LEU A 57 14.04 13.99 0.91
N GLU A 58 15.21 13.84 0.30
CA GLU A 58 16.27 14.85 0.35
C GLU A 58 15.87 16.15 -0.32
N HIS A 59 15.20 16.07 -1.47
CA HIS A 59 14.69 17.24 -2.17
C HIS A 59 13.65 17.98 -1.31
N GLU A 60 12.75 17.26 -0.64
CA GLU A 60 11.78 17.87 0.27
C GLU A 60 12.46 18.57 1.45
N LYS A 61 13.49 17.96 2.04
CA LYS A 61 14.29 18.60 3.11
C LYS A 61 14.96 19.89 2.64
N LYS A 62 15.64 19.86 1.49
CA LYS A 62 16.28 21.04 0.88
C LYS A 62 15.25 22.13 0.58
N ARG A 63 14.10 21.76 0.01
CA ARG A 63 13.00 22.69 -0.28
C ARG A 63 12.47 23.35 1.00
N LYS A 64 12.29 22.62 2.09
CA LYS A 64 11.85 23.18 3.38
C LYS A 64 12.82 24.23 3.93
N ILE A 65 14.13 24.03 3.77
CA ILE A 65 15.15 25.00 4.18
C ILE A 65 15.05 26.27 3.32
N GLU A 66 14.96 26.11 2.00
CA GLU A 66 14.86 27.25 1.08
C GLU A 66 13.58 28.06 1.25
N VAL A 67 12.43 27.40 1.52
CA VAL A 67 11.17 28.09 1.82
C VAL A 67 11.33 28.98 3.06
N LYS A 68 11.91 28.46 4.15
CA LYS A 68 12.16 29.26 5.36
C LYS A 68 13.11 30.43 5.11
N CYS A 69 14.13 30.24 4.27
CA CYS A 69 15.06 31.31 3.89
C CYS A 69 14.35 32.40 3.08
N MET A 70 13.43 32.02 2.19
CA MET A 70 12.61 32.95 1.40
C MET A 70 11.62 33.73 2.29
N GLU A 71 10.91 33.05 3.18
CA GLU A 71 10.03 33.68 4.16
C GLU A 71 10.78 34.72 5.02
N MET A 72 11.99 34.38 5.50
CA MET A 72 12.82 35.31 6.25
C MET A 72 13.24 36.53 5.41
N ARG A 73 13.63 36.30 4.14
CA ARG A 73 13.98 37.39 3.21
C ARG A 73 12.79 38.34 3.02
N ASP A 74 11.61 37.81 2.75
CA ASP A 74 10.40 38.60 2.52
C ASP A 74 10.02 39.40 3.77
N MET A 75 10.10 38.81 4.96
CA MET A 75 9.89 39.54 6.22
C MET A 75 10.87 40.70 6.40
N MET A 76 12.15 40.51 6.05
CA MET A 76 13.15 41.56 6.16
C MET A 76 12.95 42.68 5.14
N LEU A 77 12.64 42.35 3.89
CA LEU A 77 12.37 43.36 2.86
C LEU A 77 11.10 44.16 3.18
N ASN A 78 10.04 43.50 3.64
CA ASN A 78 8.79 44.17 4.06
C ASN A 78 9.00 45.11 5.26
N ASN A 79 9.95 44.80 6.14
CA ASN A 79 10.33 45.66 7.25
C ASN A 79 11.29 46.80 6.86
N GLY A 80 11.62 46.93 5.57
CA GLY A 80 12.47 48.01 5.05
C GLY A 80 13.98 47.83 5.32
N TYR A 81 14.44 46.59 5.56
CA TYR A 81 15.87 46.33 5.65
C TYR A 81 16.53 46.37 4.28
N ASP A 82 17.77 46.84 4.24
CA ASP A 82 18.60 46.88 3.04
C ASP A 82 18.85 45.47 2.45
N GLU A 83 18.93 45.38 1.13
CA GLU A 83 19.05 44.09 0.42
C GLU A 83 20.36 43.36 0.76
N GLU A 84 21.48 44.09 0.89
CA GLU A 84 22.78 43.49 1.20
C GLU A 84 22.79 42.88 2.61
N VAL A 85 22.23 43.60 3.59
CA VAL A 85 22.11 43.14 4.98
C VAL A 85 21.19 41.92 5.07
N THR A 86 20.09 41.95 4.30
CA THR A 86 19.13 40.84 4.23
C THR A 86 19.79 39.59 3.64
N ASN A 87 20.55 39.73 2.55
CA ASN A 87 21.26 38.62 1.91
C ASN A 87 22.30 37.97 2.85
N GLN A 88 23.06 38.77 3.59
CA GLN A 88 24.03 38.25 4.57
C GLN A 88 23.36 37.45 5.70
N LYS A 89 22.24 37.97 6.23
CA LYS A 89 21.47 37.29 7.28
C LYS A 89 20.83 36.00 6.80
N VAL A 90 20.26 36.00 5.58
CA VAL A 90 19.68 34.81 4.96
C VAL A 90 20.76 33.75 4.68
N GLN A 91 21.95 34.14 4.21
CA GLN A 91 23.07 33.20 4.04
C GLN A 91 23.52 32.58 5.36
N LYS A 92 23.59 33.37 6.44
CA LYS A 92 23.92 32.87 7.76
C LYS A 92 22.86 31.89 8.26
N PHE A 93 21.58 32.21 8.04
CA PHE A 93 20.45 31.36 8.38
C PHE A 93 20.44 30.04 7.59
N ARG A 94 20.75 30.08 6.29
CA ARG A 94 20.90 28.88 5.45
C ARG A 94 22.01 27.95 5.94
N LYS A 95 23.10 28.46 6.49
CA LYS A 95 24.19 27.64 7.05
C LYS A 95 23.86 27.04 8.43
N MET A 96 22.85 27.57 9.11
CA MET A 96 22.44 27.11 10.44
C MET A 96 21.39 26.00 10.39
N LEU A 97 20.63 25.91 9.30
CA LEU A 97 19.59 24.91 9.04
C LEU A 97 20.13 23.71 8.23
#